data_AF-A0A1R1XEC8-F1
#
_entry.id   AF-A0A1R1XEC8-F1
#
_cell.length_a   1.000
_cell.length_b   1.000
_cell.length_c   1.000
_cell.angle_alpha   90.00
_cell.angle_beta   90.00
_cell.angle_gamma   90.00
#
_symmetry.space_group_name_H-M   'P 1'
#
loop_
_entity.id
_entity.type
_entity.pdbx_description
1 polymer ?
#
loop_
_entity_poly.entity_id
_entity_poly.type
_entity_poly.pdbx_seq_one_letter_code
_entity_poly.pdbx_strand_id
1 'polypeptide(L)'
;MSNPEFPLKEKTSILQYGVPEIHNNRGSTVRPITSSTIYEGNSNELLNILGYEKFSEHVRNGYWYLFDNVVWIGLYQVFKSDGSDSIGAGGLLDKSGTWVLEAASLPVGQESVGHVIETLEKIKFLLKGTAELIILDHNYTRSNVPYS
;
A
#
# COMPACT_ATOMS: atom_id res chain seq x y z
N MET A 1 -22.98 -13.22 -18.74
CA MET A 1 -22.07 -14.22 -18.16
C MET A 1 -21.35 -14.93 -19.30
N SER A 2 -20.18 -14.43 -19.68
CA SER A 2 -19.28 -15.12 -20.61
C SER A 2 -18.26 -15.84 -19.75
N ASN A 3 -18.37 -17.16 -19.63
CA ASN A 3 -17.35 -18.00 -19.01
C ASN A 3 -16.30 -18.25 -20.10
N PRO A 4 -15.15 -17.53 -20.12
CA PRO A 4 -14.18 -17.71 -21.18
C PRO A 4 -13.60 -19.13 -21.12
N GLU A 5 -13.29 -19.73 -22.27
CA GLU A 5 -12.66 -21.07 -22.34
C GLU A 5 -11.33 -21.15 -21.56
N PHE A 6 -10.68 -20.00 -21.34
CA PHE A 6 -9.48 -19.85 -20.53
C PHE A 6 -9.65 -18.66 -19.56
N PRO A 7 -9.28 -18.82 -18.28
CA PRO A 7 -9.32 -17.71 -17.33
C PRO A 7 -8.37 -16.58 -17.77
N LEU A 8 -8.77 -15.34 -17.49
CA LEU A 8 -7.92 -14.17 -17.70
C LEU A 8 -6.61 -14.35 -16.93
N LYS A 9 -5.47 -14.14 -17.59
CA LYS A 9 -4.15 -14.15 -16.94
C LYS A 9 -3.88 -12.79 -16.29
N GLU A 10 -4.56 -12.56 -15.18
CA GLU A 10 -4.39 -11.39 -14.32
C GLU A 10 -3.76 -11.84 -13.00
N LYS A 11 -2.67 -11.20 -12.59
CA LYS A 11 -2.05 -11.45 -11.29
C LYS A 11 -2.42 -10.34 -10.32
N THR A 12 -3.27 -10.67 -9.35
CA THR A 12 -3.79 -9.68 -8.40
C THR A 12 -3.53 -10.13 -6.97
N SER A 13 -2.92 -9.25 -6.18
CA SER A 13 -2.67 -9.48 -4.76
C SER A 13 -3.78 -8.88 -3.93
N ILE A 14 -4.46 -9.72 -3.14
CA ILE A 14 -5.39 -9.29 -2.11
C ILE A 14 -4.57 -9.06 -0.83
N LEU A 15 -4.70 -7.87 -0.24
CA LEU A 15 -4.01 -7.48 0.98
C LEU A 15 -5.04 -7.07 2.04
N GLN A 16 -4.90 -7.60 3.25
CA GLN A 16 -5.66 -7.17 4.42
C GLN A 16 -4.70 -6.61 5.46
N TYR A 17 -4.84 -5.33 5.75
CA TYR A 17 -4.10 -4.66 6.82
C TYR A 17 -4.88 -4.76 8.13
N GLY A 18 -4.25 -5.28 9.17
CA GLY A 18 -4.84 -5.26 10.50
C GLY A 18 -4.59 -3.96 11.24
N VAL A 19 -5.02 -3.92 12.50
CA VAL A 19 -4.92 -2.72 13.35
C VAL A 19 -3.45 -2.44 13.67
N PRO A 20 -2.95 -1.21 13.44
CA PRO A 20 -1.60 -0.83 13.85
C PRO A 20 -1.42 -0.92 15.36
N GLU A 21 -0.23 -1.34 15.79
CA GLU A 21 0.14 -1.39 17.20
C GLU A 21 0.09 0.00 17.83
N ILE A 22 -0.55 0.10 18.99
CA ILE A 22 -0.71 1.36 19.73
C ILE A 22 0.41 1.44 20.76
N HIS A 23 1.63 1.64 20.27
CA HIS A 23 2.79 1.88 21.13
C HIS A 23 3.32 3.29 20.91
N ASN A 24 3.18 4.12 21.94
CA ASN A 24 3.82 5.41 21.99
C ASN A 24 5.34 5.17 22.13
N ASN A 25 6.14 5.78 21.25
CA ASN A 25 7.61 5.78 21.27
C ASN A 25 8.35 4.69 20.45
N ARG A 26 7.73 4.06 19.44
CA ARG A 26 8.48 3.31 18.42
C ARG A 26 8.95 4.23 17.28
N GLY A 27 10.10 3.91 16.70
CA GLY A 27 10.64 4.62 15.53
C GLY A 27 9.86 4.43 14.23
N SER A 28 8.84 3.57 14.22
CA SER A 28 8.00 3.29 13.05
C SER A 28 6.65 2.71 13.46
N THR A 29 5.67 2.83 12.57
CA THR A 29 4.34 2.25 12.72
C THR A 29 4.36 0.79 12.27
N VAL A 30 3.92 -0.11 13.14
CA VAL A 30 3.88 -1.56 12.87
C VAL A 30 2.44 -2.01 12.79
N ARG A 31 2.10 -2.81 11.78
CA ARG A 31 0.77 -3.42 11.65
C ARG A 31 0.87 -4.80 10.98
N PRO A 32 0.02 -5.76 11.36
CA PRO A 32 -0.02 -7.04 10.68
C PRO A 32 -0.61 -6.89 9.27
N ILE A 33 -0.13 -7.73 8.35
CA ILE A 33 -0.63 -7.82 6.98
C ILE A 33 -0.85 -9.29 6.64
N THR A 34 -2.01 -9.58 6.06
CA THR A 34 -2.31 -10.87 5.43
C THR A 34 -2.40 -10.66 3.93
N SER A 35 -1.79 -11.54 3.15
CA SER A 35 -1.82 -11.45 1.69
C SER A 35 -2.19 -12.78 1.04
N SER A 36 -2.86 -12.70 -0.09
CA SER A 36 -3.10 -13.82 -0.99
C SER A 36 -2.95 -13.34 -2.43
N THR A 37 -2.57 -14.21 -3.36
CA THR A 37 -2.38 -13.88 -4.77
C THR A 37 -3.31 -14.74 -5.62
N ILE A 38 -4.12 -14.07 -6.43
CA ILE A 38 -4.88 -14.67 -7.52
C ILE A 38 -3.97 -14.69 -8.74
N TYR A 39 -3.77 -15.87 -9.32
CA TYR A 39 -2.91 -16.05 -10.51
C TYR A 39 -3.69 -16.04 -11.82
N GLU A 40 -4.97 -16.42 -11.78
CA GLU A 40 -5.85 -16.56 -12.94
C GLU A 40 -7.28 -16.19 -12.56
N GLY A 41 -8.01 -15.56 -13.49
CA GLY A 41 -9.40 -15.11 -13.31
C GLY A 41 -9.53 -13.60 -13.10
N ASN A 42 -10.77 -13.11 -13.14
CA ASN A 42 -11.09 -11.70 -12.89
C ASN A 42 -11.20 -11.46 -11.37
N SER A 43 -10.28 -10.65 -10.84
CA SER A 43 -10.18 -10.39 -9.39
C SER A 43 -11.40 -9.65 -8.83
N ASN A 44 -11.97 -8.71 -9.60
CA ASN A 44 -13.16 -7.96 -9.21
C ASN A 44 -14.40 -8.85 -9.15
N GLU A 45 -14.58 -9.76 -10.12
CA GLU A 45 -15.69 -10.71 -10.12
C GLU A 45 -15.61 -11.67 -8.93
N LEU A 46 -14.42 -12.17 -8.60
CA LEU A 46 -14.20 -13.01 -7.43
C LEU A 46 -14.62 -12.28 -6.14
N LEU A 47 -14.17 -11.03 -5.94
CA LEU A 47 -14.51 -10.25 -4.76
C LEU A 47 -16.02 -9.99 -4.66
N ASN A 48 -16.68 -9.72 -5.79
CA ASN A 48 -18.14 -9.56 -5.84
C ASN A 48 -18.88 -10.86 -5.43
N ILE A 49 -18.43 -12.03 -5.91
CA ILE A 49 -19.02 -13.33 -5.53
C ILE A 49 -18.85 -13.62 -4.03
N LEU A 50 -17.74 -13.19 -3.45
CA LEU A 50 -17.47 -13.29 -2.02
C LEU A 50 -18.26 -12.27 -1.17
N GLY A 51 -19.06 -11.40 -1.81
CA GLY A 51 -19.90 -10.42 -1.14
C GLY A 51 -19.18 -9.11 -0.76
N TYR A 52 -18.00 -8.85 -1.33
CA TYR A 52 -17.34 -7.55 -1.17
C TYR A 52 -17.88 -6.54 -2.18
N GLU A 53 -18.01 -5.29 -1.73
CA GLU A 53 -18.34 -4.16 -2.60
C GLU A 53 -17.11 -3.27 -2.80
N LYS A 54 -16.92 -2.79 -4.04
CA LYS A 54 -15.83 -1.88 -4.38
C LYS A 54 -16.05 -0.52 -3.71
N PHE A 55 -15.20 -0.19 -2.74
CA PHE A 55 -15.28 1.08 -2.00
C PHE A 55 -14.53 2.23 -2.71
N SER A 56 -13.30 1.99 -3.14
CA SER A 56 -12.48 3.00 -3.82
C SER A 56 -11.44 2.36 -4.74
N GLU A 57 -10.96 3.13 -5.71
CA GLU A 57 -9.88 2.72 -6.63
C GLU A 57 -8.99 3.92 -6.94
N HIS A 58 -7.68 3.67 -6.90
CA HIS A 58 -6.66 4.67 -7.17
C HIS A 58 -5.41 4.01 -7.73
N VAL A 59 -4.63 4.78 -8.47
CA VAL A 59 -3.35 4.34 -9.04
C VAL A 59 -2.22 5.14 -8.42
N ARG A 60 -1.17 4.45 -7.97
CA ARG A 60 0.09 5.08 -7.56
C ARG A 60 1.04 5.06 -8.75
N ASN A 61 1.57 6.22 -9.14
CA ASN A 61 2.56 6.33 -10.21
C ASN A 61 3.80 7.08 -9.71
N GLY A 62 4.98 6.51 -9.89
CA GLY A 62 6.21 7.03 -9.31
C GLY A 62 7.41 6.10 -9.45
N TYR A 63 8.34 6.23 -8.50
CA TYR A 63 9.59 5.48 -8.45
C TYR A 63 9.66 4.64 -7.16
N TRP A 64 10.17 3.42 -7.27
CA TRP A 64 10.35 2.52 -6.13
C TRP A 64 11.80 2.05 -6.07
N TYR A 65 12.38 2.13 -4.87
CA TYR A 65 13.73 1.69 -4.56
C TYR A 65 13.68 0.63 -3.47
N LEU A 66 14.57 -0.36 -3.56
CA LEU A 66 14.73 -1.39 -2.53
C LEU A 66 16.03 -1.10 -1.76
N PHE A 67 15.91 -0.96 -0.45
CA PHE A 67 17.02 -0.71 0.48
C PHE A 67 17.21 -1.93 1.39
N ASP A 68 18.45 -2.40 1.51
CA ASP A 68 18.85 -3.58 2.29
C ASP A 68 17.98 -4.83 2.06
N ASN A 69 17.40 -4.97 0.86
CA ASN A 69 16.48 -6.06 0.49
C ASN A 69 15.23 -6.21 1.38
N VAL A 70 14.95 -5.25 2.26
CA VAL A 70 13.87 -5.35 3.27
C VAL A 70 12.99 -4.12 3.34
N VAL A 71 13.44 -2.96 2.85
CA VAL A 71 12.65 -1.72 2.85
C VAL A 71 12.40 -1.22 1.44
N TRP A 72 11.14 -0.93 1.13
CA TRP A 72 10.75 -0.18 -0.06
C TRP A 72 10.68 1.30 0.25
N ILE A 73 11.30 2.10 -0.62
CA ILE A 73 11.22 3.56 -0.61
C ILE A 73 10.50 3.97 -1.89
N GLY A 74 9.26 4.45 -1.74
CA GLY A 74 8.42 4.91 -2.83
C GLY A 74 8.37 6.43 -2.88
N LEU A 75 8.56 7.00 -4.07
CA LEU A 75 8.33 8.41 -4.37
C LEU A 75 7.27 8.48 -5.48
N TYR A 76 6.03 8.82 -5.14
CA TYR A 76 4.91 8.70 -6.07
C TYR A 76 3.82 9.76 -5.90
N GLN A 77 2.98 9.90 -6.92
CA GLN A 77 1.70 10.60 -6.86
C GLN A 77 0.54 9.61 -6.94
N VAL A 78 -0.61 9.99 -6.38
CA VAL A 78 -1.83 9.18 -6.40
C VAL A 78 -2.83 9.78 -7.36
N PHE A 79 -3.33 8.97 -8.29
CA PHE A 79 -4.32 9.34 -9.30
C PHE A 79 -5.65 8.66 -9.00
N LYS A 80 -6.73 9.36 -9.29
CA LYS A 80 -8.07 8.77 -9.27
C LYS A 80 -8.21 7.83 -10.46
N SER A 81 -8.85 6.70 -10.24
CA SER A 81 -9.35 5.89 -11.35
C SER A 81 -10.67 6.49 -11.85
N ASP A 82 -10.79 6.62 -13.16
CA ASP A 82 -12.05 6.94 -13.85
C ASP A 82 -12.73 5.69 -14.43
N GLY A 83 -12.24 4.49 -14.06
CA GLY A 83 -12.69 3.22 -14.61
C GLY A 83 -12.11 2.91 -16.00
N SER A 84 -11.26 3.78 -16.54
CA SER A 84 -10.46 3.46 -17.73
C SER A 84 -9.15 2.75 -17.34
N ASP A 85 -8.61 1.96 -18.26
CA ASP A 85 -7.29 1.32 -18.09
C ASP A 85 -6.12 2.32 -18.19
N SER A 86 -6.40 3.63 -18.29
CA SER A 86 -5.39 4.66 -18.52
C SER A 86 -4.99 5.39 -17.24
N ILE A 87 -3.68 5.37 -16.93
CA ILE A 87 -3.13 6.03 -15.75
C ILE A 87 -3.28 7.54 -15.90
N GLY A 88 -3.99 8.16 -14.96
CA GLY A 88 -4.09 9.61 -14.83
C GLY A 88 -5.28 10.26 -15.53
N ALA A 89 -6.13 9.50 -16.22
CA ALA A 89 -7.34 10.05 -16.85
C ALA A 89 -8.35 10.61 -15.82
N GLY A 90 -8.43 10.00 -14.64
CA GLY A 90 -9.18 10.57 -13.51
C GLY A 90 -8.53 11.77 -12.81
N GLY A 91 -7.32 12.17 -13.24
CA GLY A 91 -6.54 13.23 -12.63
C GLY A 91 -5.93 12.88 -11.28
N LEU A 92 -5.22 13.84 -10.66
CA LEU A 92 -4.61 13.65 -9.35
C LEU A 92 -5.67 13.56 -8.24
N LEU A 93 -5.43 12.63 -7.30
CA LEU A 93 -6.24 12.53 -6.09
C LEU A 93 -6.07 13.78 -5.23
N ASP A 94 -4.83 14.22 -5.03
CA ASP A 94 -4.48 15.52 -4.45
C ASP A 94 -4.19 16.54 -5.55
N LYS A 95 -5.07 17.54 -5.67
CA LYS A 95 -4.98 18.61 -6.68
C LYS A 95 -3.74 19.49 -6.53
N SER A 96 -3.07 19.48 -5.37
CA SER A 96 -1.84 20.23 -5.17
C SER A 96 -0.65 19.69 -5.99
N GLY A 97 -0.73 18.43 -6.43
CA GLY A 97 0.39 17.76 -7.10
C GLY A 97 1.53 17.37 -6.16
N THR A 98 1.30 17.34 -4.86
CA THR A 98 2.32 16.94 -3.88
C THR A 98 2.73 15.47 -4.09
N TRP A 99 4.03 15.23 -4.07
CA TRP A 99 4.60 13.88 -4.11
C TRP A 99 4.64 13.27 -2.72
N VAL A 100 4.31 11.99 -2.63
CA VAL A 100 4.41 11.20 -1.41
C VAL A 100 5.75 10.48 -1.41
N LEU A 101 6.50 10.66 -0.33
CA LEU A 101 7.66 9.84 0.00
C LEU A 101 7.28 8.87 1.12
N GLU A 102 7.26 7.57 0.81
CA GLU A 102 6.92 6.50 1.73
C GLU A 102 8.12 5.57 1.90
N ALA A 103 8.49 5.27 3.14
CA ALA A 103 9.44 4.19 3.45
C ALA A 103 8.71 3.14 4.28
N ALA A 104 8.59 1.92 3.75
CA ALA A 104 7.87 0.83 4.38
C ALA A 104 8.61 -0.48 4.15
N SER A 105 8.61 -1.37 5.14
CA SER A 105 9.24 -2.67 4.98
C SER A 105 8.41 -3.62 4.13
N LEU A 106 9.08 -4.60 3.54
CA LEU A 106 8.42 -5.84 3.15
C LEU A 106 7.82 -6.52 4.39
N PRO A 107 6.77 -7.37 4.22
CA PRO A 107 6.25 -8.17 5.33
C PRO A 107 7.35 -9.07 5.90
N VAL A 108 7.53 -9.04 7.21
CA VAL A 108 8.52 -9.84 7.93
C VAL A 108 7.90 -10.57 9.12
N GLY A 109 8.56 -11.64 9.58
CA GLY A 109 8.20 -12.33 10.81
C GLY A 109 8.39 -11.43 12.04
N GLN A 110 7.68 -11.74 13.11
CA GLN A 110 7.65 -10.93 14.34
C GLN A 110 9.05 -10.75 14.95
N GLU A 111 9.90 -11.78 14.85
CA GLU A 111 11.28 -11.78 15.30
C GLU A 111 12.17 -10.77 14.57
N SER A 112 11.82 -10.41 13.33
CA SER A 112 12.59 -9.50 12.47
C SER A 112 12.12 -8.05 12.55
N VAL A 113 10.99 -7.77 13.22
CA VAL A 113 10.39 -6.43 13.30
C VAL A 113 11.34 -5.41 13.91
N GLY A 114 12.03 -5.77 15.00
CA GLY A 114 12.98 -4.85 15.67
C GLY A 114 14.11 -4.41 14.74
N HIS A 115 14.73 -5.35 14.04
CA HIS A 115 15.81 -5.07 13.08
C HIS A 115 15.34 -4.17 11.93
N VAL A 116 14.13 -4.41 11.41
CA VAL A 116 13.58 -3.60 10.32
C VAL A 116 13.26 -2.17 10.77
N ILE A 117 12.83 -1.98 12.02
CA ILE A 117 12.64 -0.64 12.59
C ILE A 117 13.97 0.13 12.61
N GLU A 118 15.07 -0.50 13.04
CA GLU A 118 16.39 0.13 13.00
C GLU A 118 16.80 0.52 11.57
N THR A 119 16.48 -0.31 10.58
CA THR A 119 16.75 -0.01 9.16
C THR A 119 15.92 1.19 8.67
N LEU A 120 14.65 1.29 9.07
CA LEU A 120 13.81 2.46 8.77
C LEU A 120 14.34 3.74 9.46
N GLU A 121 14.85 3.64 10.68
CA GLU A 121 15.49 4.76 11.39
C GLU A 121 16.77 5.22 10.68
N LYS A 122 17.59 4.29 10.16
CA LYS A 122 18.75 4.62 9.33
C LYS A 122 18.34 5.40 8.09
N ILE A 123 17.30 4.96 7.38
CA ILE A 123 16.78 5.66 6.19
C ILE A 123 16.33 7.07 6.55
N LYS A 124 15.57 7.22 7.65
CA LYS A 124 15.17 8.54 8.16
C LYS A 124 16.37 9.44 8.43
N PHE A 125 17.44 8.91 9.02
CA PHE A 125 18.67 9.68 9.26
C PHE A 125 19.37 10.07 7.95
N LEU A 126 19.46 9.16 6.98
CA LEU A 126 20.10 9.41 5.68
C LEU A 126 19.37 10.47 4.85
N LEU A 127 18.04 10.53 4.97
CA LEU A 127 17.22 11.52 4.26
C LEU A 127 17.15 12.87 4.96
N LYS A 128 17.64 12.98 6.19
CA LYS A 128 17.62 14.22 6.98
C LYS A 128 18.26 15.37 6.20
N GLY A 129 17.57 16.50 6.15
CA GLY A 129 17.99 17.67 5.38
C GLY A 129 17.65 17.63 3.89
N THR A 130 17.18 16.50 3.36
CA THR A 130 16.60 16.41 2.00
C THR A 130 15.09 16.19 2.07
N ALA A 131 14.65 15.21 2.85
CA ALA A 131 13.25 14.93 3.11
C ALA A 131 13.07 14.45 4.57
N GLU A 132 12.18 15.11 5.31
CA GLU A 132 11.90 14.74 6.69
C GLU A 132 10.83 13.64 6.73
N LEU A 133 11.21 12.43 7.16
CA LEU A 133 10.27 11.33 7.36
C LEU A 133 9.59 11.43 8.73
N ILE A 134 8.26 11.45 8.69
CA ILE A 134 7.41 11.40 9.88
C ILE A 134 6.87 9.98 10.09
N ILE A 135 6.68 9.61 11.35
CA ILE A 135 6.03 8.36 11.70
C ILE A 135 4.52 8.58 11.57
N LEU A 136 3.88 7.82 10.68
CA LEU A 136 2.46 7.99 10.41
C LEU A 136 1.63 7.45 11.57
N ASP A 137 0.83 8.31 12.19
CA ASP A 137 0.03 7.90 13.35
C ASP A 137 -0.95 6.77 13.02
N HIS A 138 -1.16 5.89 14.01
CA HIS A 138 -2.02 4.73 13.91
C HIS A 138 -3.46 5.07 13.48
N ASN A 139 -3.97 6.27 13.79
CA ASN A 139 -5.31 6.70 13.37
C ASN A 139 -5.45 6.85 11.84
N TYR A 140 -4.37 7.22 11.14
CA TYR A 140 -4.38 7.36 9.69
C TYR A 140 -4.12 6.06 8.94
N THR A 141 -3.68 5.01 9.65
CA THR A 141 -3.33 3.70 9.05
C THR A 141 -4.36 2.60 9.34
N ARG A 142 -5.42 2.93 10.09
CA ARG A 142 -6.58 2.05 10.29
C ARG A 142 -7.38 1.94 9.00
N SER A 143 -7.68 0.72 8.59
CA SER A 143 -8.58 0.42 7.48
C SER A 143 -10.05 0.57 7.88
N ASN A 144 -10.42 1.75 8.39
CA ASN A 144 -11.80 2.06 8.73
C ASN A 144 -12.54 2.50 7.47
N VAL A 145 -13.65 1.83 7.16
CA VAL A 145 -14.62 2.34 6.21
C VAL A 145 -15.50 3.33 6.98
N PRO A 146 -15.53 4.64 6.63
CA PRO A 146 -16.51 5.54 7.21
C PRO A 146 -17.89 5.11 6.71
N TYR A 147 -18.66 4.42 7.56
CA TYR A 147 -20.08 4.20 7.31
C TYR A 147 -20.80 5.53 7.53
N SER A 148 -21.38 6.08 6.47
CA SER A 148 -22.35 7.18 6.52
C SER A 148 -23.75 6.65 6.78
#